data_AF-A0A060XS45-F1
#
_entry.id   AF-A0A060XS45-F1
#
_cell.length_a   1.000
_cell.length_b   1.000
_cell.length_c   1.000
_cell.angle_alpha   90.00
_cell.angle_beta   90.00
_cell.angle_gamma   90.00
#
_symmetry.space_group_name_H-M   'P 1'
#
loop_
_entity.id
_entity.type
_entity.pdbx_description
1 polymer ?
#
loop_
_entity_poly.entity_id
_entity_poly.type
_entity_poly.pdbx_seq_one_letter_code
_entity_poly.pdbx_strand_id
1 'polypeptide(L)' 'MVCGVLYATRPVDVHTEEIFYSYDTKTEQENYLRIPFEKFQDAYLNLHYNPIDQKIYMYNKGYYVSYSVKFIKD' A
#
# COMPACT_ATOMS: atom_id res chain seq x y z
N MET A 1 -0.82 1.89 7.25
CA MET A 1 -1.07 3.17 7.94
C MET A 1 0.11 4.09 7.69
N VAL A 2 -0.13 5.34 7.27
CA VAL A 2 0.89 6.38 7.19
C VAL A 2 0.32 7.68 7.75
N CYS A 3 1.01 8.31 8.69
CA CYS A 3 0.62 9.62 9.27
C CYS A 3 -0.82 9.72 9.82
N GLY A 4 -1.42 8.60 10.24
CA GLY A 4 -2.82 8.56 10.71
C GLY A 4 -3.84 8.23 9.62
N VAL A 5 -3.39 7.91 8.41
CA VAL A 5 -4.26 7.48 7.31
C VAL A 5 -4.13 5.97 7.10
N LEU A 6 -5.25 5.25 7.15
CA LEU A 6 -5.36 3.86 6.73
C LEU A 6 -5.43 3.79 5.22
N TYR A 7 -4.71 2.83 4.64
CA TYR A 7 -4.76 2.53 3.23
C TYR A 7 -5.07 1.05 3.09
N ALA A 8 -6.00 0.70 2.22
CA ALA A 8 -6.34 -0.67 1.87
C ALA A 8 -6.00 -0.97 0.42
N THR A 9 -5.57 -2.20 0.17
CA THR A 9 -5.27 -2.69 -1.18
C THR A 9 -6.25 -3.75 -1.63
N ARG A 10 -6.37 -3.92 -2.94
CA ARG A 10 -7.09 -5.04 -3.56
C ARG A 10 -6.40 -5.49 -4.85
N PRO A 11 -6.58 -6.76 -5.24
CA PRO A 11 -6.11 -7.25 -6.53
C PRO A 11 -6.90 -6.61 -7.67
N VAL A 12 -6.18 -6.10 -8.67
CA VAL A 12 -6.73 -5.71 -9.97
C VAL A 12 -6.66 -6.90 -10.91
N ASP A 13 -5.50 -7.56 -10.96
CA ASP A 13 -5.25 -8.80 -11.69
C ASP A 13 -4.17 -9.64 -10.99
N VAL A 14 -3.65 -10.66 -11.67
CA VAL A 14 -2.64 -11.60 -11.17
C VAL A 14 -1.33 -10.89 -10.80
N HIS A 15 -0.94 -9.87 -11.56
CA HIS A 15 0.33 -9.14 -11.40
C HIS A 15 0.14 -7.73 -10.81
N THR A 16 -1.08 -7.23 -10.72
CA THR A 16 -1.36 -5.86 -10.30
C THR A 16 -2.20 -5.81 -9.01
N GLU A 17 -1.70 -5.05 -8.04
CA GLU A 17 -2.46 -4.61 -6.88
C GLU A 17 -2.76 -3.12 -7.03
N GLU A 18 -3.78 -2.62 -6.35
CA GLU A 18 -3.96 -1.19 -6.20
C GLU A 18 -4.27 -0.80 -4.76
N ILE A 19 -3.78 0.38 -4.36
CA ILE A 19 -4.34 1.08 -3.19
C ILE A 19 -5.65 1.71 -3.67
N PHE A 20 -6.78 1.16 -3.22
CA PHE A 20 -8.11 1.54 -3.70
C PHE A 20 -8.91 2.38 -2.70
N TYR A 21 -8.47 2.44 -1.46
CA TYR A 21 -9.22 3.07 -0.39
C TYR A 21 -8.29 3.68 0.66
N SER A 22 -8.70 4.82 1.20
CA SER A 22 -8.08 5.41 2.38
C SER A 22 -9.09 5.94 3.37
N TYR A 23 -8.74 5.88 4.65
CA TYR A 23 -9.50 6.46 5.75
C TYR A 23 -8.57 7.30 6.64
N ASP A 24 -8.84 8.60 6.76
CA ASP A 24 -8.13 9.48 7.68
C ASP A 24 -8.72 9.34 9.08
N THR A 25 -7.95 8.79 10.03
CA THR A 25 -8.45 8.54 11.39
C THR A 25 -8.61 9.81 12.23
N LYS A 26 -8.17 10.97 11.74
CA LYS A 26 -8.31 12.25 12.43
C LYS A 26 -9.54 13.02 11.97
N THR A 27 -9.85 12.97 10.67
CA THR A 27 -10.97 13.69 10.07
C THR A 27 -12.18 12.80 9.80
N GLU A 28 -12.02 11.49 9.96
CA GLU A 28 -13.02 10.45 9.65
C GLU A 28 -13.42 10.44 8.17
N GLN A 29 -12.60 11.06 7.31
CA GLN A 29 -12.86 11.13 5.88
C GLN A 29 -12.40 9.87 5.16
N GLU A 30 -13.26 9.38 4.29
CA GLU A 30 -13.01 8.26 3.39
C GLU A 30 -12.75 8.77 1.97
N ASN A 31 -11.80 8.14 1.28
CA ASN A 31 -11.56 8.40 -0.14
C ASN A 31 -11.36 7.10 -0.91
N TYR A 32 -11.90 7.05 -2.13
CA TYR A 32 -11.61 6.01 -3.09
C TYR A 32 -10.45 6.45 -3.99
N LEU A 33 -9.46 5.57 -4.11
CA LEU A 33 -8.21 5.81 -4.80
C LEU A 33 -8.06 4.83 -5.97
N ARG A 34 -7.11 5.11 -6.86
CA ARG A 34 -6.73 4.21 -7.95
C ARG A 34 -5.23 4.30 -8.19
N ILE A 35 -4.46 3.77 -7.26
CA ILE A 35 -2.99 3.80 -7.31
C ILE A 35 -2.49 2.37 -7.54
N PRO A 36 -2.30 1.95 -8.81
CA PRO A 36 -1.82 0.61 -9.13
C PRO A 36 -0.32 0.46 -8.85
N PHE A 37 0.08 -0.74 -8.46
CA PHE A 37 1.47 -1.15 -8.32
C PHE A 37 1.64 -2.65 -8.62
N GLU A 38 2.82 -3.03 -9.09
CA GLU A 38 3.12 -4.41 -9.47
C GLU A 38 3.30 -5.29 -8.22
N LYS A 39 2.58 -6.41 -8.17
CA LYS A 39 2.84 -7.49 -7.22
C LYS A 39 3.96 -8.35 -7.78
N PHE A 40 4.89 -8.71 -6.90
CA PHE A 40 5.97 -9.61 -7.30
C PHE A 40 5.48 -11.03 -7.61
N GLN A 41 4.42 -11.50 -6.94
CA GLN A 41 3.75 -12.78 -7.20
C GLN A 41 2.25 -12.67 -6.92
N ASP A 42 1.49 -13.65 -7.41
CA ASP A 42 0.03 -13.72 -7.34
C ASP A 42 -0.53 -13.56 -5.91
N ALA A 43 0.22 -14.01 -4.89
CA ALA A 43 -0.18 -13.92 -3.48
C ALA A 43 0.98 -13.45 -2.59
N TYR A 44 0.62 -12.68 -1.56
CA TYR A 44 1.52 -12.24 -0.48
C TYR A 44 0.82 -12.41 0.87
N LEU A 45 1.62 -12.47 1.95
CA LEU A 45 1.11 -12.67 3.31
C LEU A 45 1.03 -11.37 4.10
N ASN A 46 1.92 -10.44 3.83
CA ASN A 46 1.98 -9.18 4.54
C ASN A 46 2.39 -8.03 3.62
N LEU A 47 1.77 -6.88 3.87
CA LEU A 47 2.15 -5.60 3.33
C LEU A 47 2.26 -4.62 4.49
N HIS A 48 3.42 -4.01 4.70
CA HIS A 48 3.58 -3.02 5.75
C HIS A 48 4.42 -1.83 5.30
N TYR A 49 4.13 -0.67 5.87
CA TYR A 49 4.88 0.55 5.64
C TYR A 49 5.91 0.74 6.74
N ASN A 50 7.14 1.07 6.36
CA ASN A 50 8.18 1.48 7.29
C ASN A 50 8.36 3.01 7.22
N PRO A 51 8.10 3.75 8.31
CA PRO A 51 8.22 5.20 8.32
C PRO A 51 9.67 5.71 8.32
N ILE A 52 10.66 4.87 8.68
CA ILE A 52 12.07 5.29 8.77
C ILE A 52 12.65 5.56 7.38
N ASP A 53 12.34 4.70 6.42
CA ASP A 53 12.87 4.76 5.05
C ASP A 53 11.79 5.07 4.00
N GLN A 54 10.55 5.27 4.43
CA GLN A 54 9.40 5.59 3.58
C GLN A 54 9.19 4.57 2.46
N LYS A 55 9.19 3.28 2.82
CA LYS A 55 8.93 2.20 1.89
C LYS A 55 7.79 1.31 2.35
N ILE A 56 7.10 0.74 1.37
CA ILE A 56 6.20 -0.38 1.58
C ILE A 56 6.99 -1.68 1.34
N TYR A 57 6.86 -2.63 2.25
CA TYR A 57 7.46 -3.95 2.16
C TYR A 57 6.37 -4.99 1.97
N MET A 58 6.53 -5.82 0.93
CA MET A 58 5.69 -6.98 0.65
C MET A 58 6.48 -8.25 0.95
N TYR A 59 5.87 -9.16 1.72
CA TYR A 59 6.45 -10.45 2.06
C TYR A 59 5.61 -11.61 1.53
N ASN A 60 6.28 -12.56 0.86
CA ASN A 60 5.70 -13.83 0.40
C ASN A 60 6.71 -14.99 0.55
N LYS A 61 6.61 -15.79 1.63
CA LYS A 61 7.25 -17.12 1.82
C LYS A 61 8.60 -17.38 1.11
N GLY A 62 9.50 -16.38 1.00
CA GLY A 62 10.68 -16.49 0.15
C GLY A 62 11.23 -15.14 -0.33
N TYR A 63 10.37 -14.17 -0.64
CA TYR A 63 10.82 -12.83 -1.04
C TYR A 63 10.33 -11.75 -0.09
N TYR A 64 11.12 -10.68 -0.06
CA TYR A 64 10.86 -9.47 0.67
C TYR A 64 11.15 -8.29 -0.25
N VAL A 65 10.09 -7.72 -0.81
CA VAL A 65 10.15 -6.73 -1.88
C VAL A 65 9.80 -5.36 -1.33
N SER A 66 10.56 -4.35 -1.71
CA SER A 66 10.34 -2.97 -1.24
C SER A 66 9.86 -2.07 -2.39
N TYR A 67 8.88 -1.23 -2.10
CA TYR A 67 8.35 -0.20 -2.99
C TYR A 67 8.61 1.18 -2.39
N SER A 68 9.25 2.05 -3.16
CA SER A 68 9.39 3.46 -2.79
C SER A 68 8.04 4.15 -2.94
N VAL A 69 7.63 4.94 -1.95
CA VAL A 69 6.42 5.75 -2.03
C VAL A 69 6.75 7.24 -2.14
N LYS A 70 5.90 7.99 -2.83
CA LYS A 70 5.98 9.45 -2.93
C LYS A 70 4.68 10.04 -2.43
N PHE A 71 4.77 10.89 -1.42
CA PHE A 71 3.65 11.68 -0.93
C PHE A 71 3.64 13.02 -1.67
N ILE A 72 2.51 13.35 -2.28
CA ILE A 72 2.26 14.67 -2.83
C ILE A 72 1.69 15.51 -1.70
N LYS A 73 2.33 16.64 -1.40
CA LYS A 73 1.83 17.63 -0.46
C LYS A 73 1.07 18.66 -1.29
N ASP A 74 -0.15 18.98 -0.88
CA ASP A 74 -0.82 20.22 -1.31
C ASP A 74 -0.19 21.42 -0.59
#